data_AF-A0A9X1LBK0-F1
#
_entry.id   AF-A0A9X1LBK0-F1
#
_cell.length_a   1.000
_cell.length_b   1.000
_cell.length_c   1.000
_cell.angle_alpha   90.00
_cell.angle_beta   90.00
_cell.angle_gamma   90.00
#
_symmetry.space_group_name_H-M   'P 1'
#
loop_
_entity.id
_entity.type
_entity.pdbx_description
1 polymer ?
#
loop_
_entity_poly.entity_id
_entity_poly.type
_entity_poly.pdbx_seq_one_letter_code
_entity_poly.pdbx_strand_id
1 'polypeptide(L)'
;MAQSRMLKTSFTAGELAPELLGRPDLRAHANGARRLRNVFIQPTGGVTRRPGLRHVAALPGPARLIAFEFNTEQTYLLALTGGALHVFIGDAQVAQLAGPWTEAMLPQLAFTQSADTLLLCHPDMVPQRVTRSGHASWTVTPWRFTGEPFHRFADPAVTLTASASATTGTVALAASAPVFQPGHAGVRFRIGGQRVLVTAVGSATQATAMVEETLPGTEATTDWEEAAFSPVRGWPVTLCFHQDRLVLGGSRELPNRLWLSRSGDLFNFDLGTGLDDQAIEFGLMSDQVNAIRGLFSGQHLQVFTSGAEWMVTGTPLTPGSIQLHRQTRVGSPVARMVPPVDVDGATIFAARSGRGVFEFAYTEVQQSYQANDLALVSQHLVRDPVAMTYDQRRRLLHVAMADGTLATLTLYRAEQVTAWTRQETAGAIRSLADIEGMVWAVVERAGTMRLERFDEALALDAALTGSAAAPQDRWTGLGHLNGRGVGVVADGAPRGGALVADGAVTLDPPAREVQVGLPFAHEIEPLPPDLTSALGVRAAPLRLVSVTFRLLETRALAVDLGRGPQPVTFRRLGTALLDAAPPAFTGDVRLRAIGWQRDALAPLWRIADDTPLPMTLLSVTTETRITD
;
A
#
# COMPACT_ATOMS: atom_id res chain seq x y z
N MET A 1 -5.62 28.68 -44.48
CA MET A 1 -6.17 28.19 -43.20
C MET A 1 -6.40 26.68 -43.30
N ALA A 2 -5.62 25.90 -42.57
CA ALA A 2 -5.77 24.44 -42.52
C ALA A 2 -6.75 24.03 -41.41
N GLN A 3 -7.61 23.04 -41.69
CA GLN A 3 -8.46 22.39 -40.68
C GLN A 3 -7.85 21.03 -40.35
N SER A 4 -7.68 20.76 -39.06
CA SER A 4 -7.14 19.50 -38.55
C SER A 4 -8.19 18.77 -37.72
N ARG A 5 -8.17 17.43 -37.77
CA ARG A 5 -9.04 16.57 -36.96
C ARG A 5 -8.15 15.58 -36.22
N MET A 6 -8.20 15.61 -34.90
CA MET A 6 -7.43 14.74 -34.01
C MET A 6 -8.39 13.84 -33.23
N LEU A 7 -8.12 12.53 -33.23
CA LEU A 7 -8.89 11.55 -32.47
C LEU A 7 -8.03 11.01 -31.33
N LYS A 8 -8.50 11.14 -30.10
CA LYS A 8 -7.92 10.52 -28.91
C LYS A 8 -8.80 9.34 -28.50
N THR A 9 -8.31 8.13 -28.74
CA THR A 9 -9.02 6.88 -28.45
C THR A 9 -8.60 6.22 -27.14
N SER A 10 -7.53 6.70 -26.51
CA SER A 10 -6.94 6.05 -25.35
C SER A 10 -6.27 7.02 -24.38
N PHE A 11 -6.34 6.66 -23.10
CA PHE A 11 -5.65 7.28 -21.96
C PHE A 11 -4.64 6.32 -21.30
N THR A 12 -4.23 5.22 -21.95
CA THR A 12 -3.39 4.15 -21.36
C THR A 12 -1.97 4.55 -20.96
N ALA A 13 -1.51 5.78 -21.21
CA ALA A 13 -0.25 6.28 -20.65
C ALA A 13 -0.44 7.09 -19.35
N GLY A 14 -1.69 7.30 -18.92
CA GLY A 14 -2.02 7.99 -17.67
C GLY A 14 -1.79 9.50 -17.71
N GLU A 15 -1.77 10.08 -16.51
CA GLU A 15 -1.39 11.48 -16.28
C GLU A 15 0.12 11.63 -16.41
N LEU A 16 0.56 12.48 -17.33
CA LEU A 16 1.98 12.71 -17.59
C LEU A 16 2.53 13.84 -16.72
N ALA A 17 3.80 13.70 -16.37
CA ALA A 17 4.54 14.70 -15.62
C ALA A 17 4.69 16.01 -16.42
N PRO A 18 4.68 17.18 -15.77
CA PRO A 18 4.83 18.48 -16.44
C PRO A 18 6.09 18.60 -17.31
N GLU A 19 7.15 17.88 -16.98
CA GLU A 19 8.42 17.83 -17.71
C GLU A 19 8.26 17.21 -19.12
N LEU A 20 7.19 16.43 -19.35
CA LEU A 20 6.90 15.78 -20.63
C LEU A 20 5.99 16.61 -21.56
N LEU A 21 5.56 17.80 -21.13
CA LEU A 21 4.70 18.68 -21.95
C LEU A 21 5.35 19.10 -23.28
N GLY A 22 6.68 19.15 -23.35
CA GLY A 22 7.43 19.49 -24.56
C GLY A 22 7.86 18.27 -25.39
N ARG A 23 7.33 17.08 -25.12
CA ARG A 23 7.76 15.81 -25.74
C ARG A 23 6.65 15.13 -26.55
N PRO A 24 6.09 15.80 -27.57
CA PRO A 24 5.04 15.21 -28.41
C PRO A 24 5.53 13.98 -29.21
N ASP A 25 6.86 13.81 -29.34
CA ASP A 25 7.51 12.67 -29.99
C ASP A 25 7.35 11.35 -29.21
N LEU A 26 7.09 11.40 -27.90
CA LEU A 26 6.92 10.20 -27.08
C LEU A 26 5.55 9.56 -27.33
N ARG A 27 5.52 8.24 -27.48
CA ARG A 27 4.26 7.46 -27.56
C ARG A 27 3.34 7.72 -26.37
N ALA A 28 3.92 7.94 -25.18
CA ALA A 28 3.17 8.30 -23.97
C ALA A 28 2.37 9.59 -24.15
N HIS A 29 2.86 10.58 -24.91
CA HIS A 29 2.15 11.85 -25.14
C HIS A 29 0.84 11.65 -25.92
N ALA A 30 0.84 10.78 -26.94
CA ALA A 30 -0.38 10.48 -27.70
C ALA A 30 -1.46 9.82 -26.83
N ASN A 31 -1.05 8.89 -25.97
CA ASN A 31 -1.95 8.09 -25.13
C ASN A 31 -2.12 8.63 -23.70
N GLY A 32 -1.50 9.76 -23.37
CA GLY A 32 -1.50 10.34 -22.03
C GLY A 32 -2.46 11.51 -21.91
N ALA A 33 -2.55 12.07 -20.70
CA ALA A 33 -3.31 13.26 -20.39
C ALA A 33 -2.50 14.17 -19.47
N ARG A 34 -2.83 15.45 -19.44
CA ARG A 34 -2.20 16.40 -18.54
C ARG A 34 -2.72 16.27 -17.12
N ARG A 35 -4.01 15.96 -16.96
CA ARG A 35 -4.64 15.69 -15.66
C ARG A 35 -5.67 14.57 -15.77
N LEU A 36 -5.62 13.65 -14.82
CA LEU A 36 -6.62 12.61 -14.59
C LEU A 36 -6.88 12.51 -13.08
N ARG A 37 -7.91 13.23 -12.61
CA ARG A 37 -8.29 13.31 -11.19
C ARG A 37 -9.59 12.56 -10.95
N ASN A 38 -9.65 11.73 -9.90
CA ASN A 38 -10.85 11.03 -9.46
C ASN A 38 -11.50 10.16 -10.56
N VAL A 39 -10.65 9.53 -11.36
CA VAL A 39 -11.03 8.63 -12.44
C VAL A 39 -10.15 7.38 -12.45
N PHE A 40 -10.67 6.29 -12.96
CA PHE A 40 -9.91 5.08 -13.28
C PHE A 40 -9.80 4.91 -14.79
N ILE A 41 -8.64 4.47 -15.25
CA ILE A 41 -8.41 4.12 -16.65
C ILE A 41 -8.74 2.65 -16.83
N GLN A 42 -9.58 2.36 -17.81
CA GLN A 42 -9.83 1.00 -18.25
C GLN A 42 -8.62 0.50 -19.05
N PRO A 43 -8.25 -0.80 -18.97
CA PRO A 43 -7.14 -1.33 -19.77
C PRO A 43 -7.29 -1.13 -21.28
N THR A 44 -8.54 -1.00 -21.77
CA THR A 44 -8.87 -0.71 -23.17
C THR A 44 -8.75 0.77 -23.56
N GLY A 45 -8.42 1.65 -22.62
CA GLY A 45 -8.12 3.07 -22.84
C GLY A 45 -9.22 4.06 -22.49
N GLY A 46 -10.43 3.61 -22.19
CA GLY A 46 -11.51 4.45 -21.66
C GLY A 46 -11.23 4.94 -20.24
N VAL A 47 -12.00 5.93 -19.77
CA VAL A 47 -11.87 6.54 -18.44
C VAL A 47 -13.23 6.60 -17.77
N THR A 48 -13.32 6.16 -16.52
CA THR A 48 -14.56 6.18 -15.74
C THR A 48 -14.35 6.94 -14.44
N ARG A 49 -15.35 7.72 -13.99
CA ARG A 49 -15.35 8.36 -12.68
C ARG A 49 -15.15 7.30 -11.58
N ARG A 50 -14.27 7.55 -10.62
CA ARG A 50 -14.04 6.60 -9.53
C ARG A 50 -15.31 6.41 -8.66
N PRO A 51 -15.48 5.26 -8.00
CA PRO A 51 -16.46 5.09 -6.96
C PRO A 51 -16.16 5.98 -5.74
N GLY A 52 -17.19 6.22 -4.94
CA GLY A 52 -17.12 6.91 -3.66
C GLY A 52 -16.58 6.03 -2.55
N LEU A 53 -16.31 6.66 -1.40
CA LEU A 53 -15.88 6.00 -0.17
C LEU A 53 -17.07 5.83 0.78
N ARG A 54 -17.33 4.59 1.20
CA ARG A 54 -18.27 4.28 2.29
C ARG A 54 -17.61 4.57 3.63
N HIS A 55 -18.29 5.29 4.51
CA HIS A 55 -17.87 5.37 5.91
C HIS A 55 -18.22 4.07 6.66
N VAL A 56 -17.24 3.48 7.36
CA VAL A 56 -17.44 2.25 8.14
C VAL A 56 -17.34 2.53 9.64
N ALA A 57 -16.23 3.12 10.09
CA ALA A 57 -16.03 3.36 11.52
C ALA A 57 -15.11 4.56 11.80
N ALA A 58 -15.20 5.12 13.00
CA ALA A 58 -14.15 5.97 13.57
C ALA A 58 -13.12 5.08 14.27
N LEU A 59 -11.83 5.30 13.99
CA LEU A 59 -10.74 4.63 14.68
C LEU A 59 -10.17 5.55 15.77
N PRO A 60 -9.71 5.00 16.91
CA PRO A 60 -9.20 5.78 18.04
C PRO A 60 -7.90 6.55 17.73
N GLY A 61 -7.18 6.19 16.66
CA GLY A 61 -5.93 6.82 16.25
C GLY A 61 -5.48 6.29 14.88
N PRO A 62 -4.26 6.64 14.42
CA PRO A 62 -3.65 6.07 13.24
C PRO A 62 -3.71 4.54 13.27
N ALA A 63 -3.92 3.93 12.10
CA ALA A 63 -4.01 2.49 11.99
C ALA A 63 -3.26 1.94 10.79
N ARG A 64 -2.66 0.75 10.98
CA ARG A 64 -2.16 -0.10 9.91
C ARG A 64 -3.24 -1.14 9.57
N LEU A 65 -3.63 -1.19 8.31
CA LEU A 65 -4.57 -2.20 7.81
C LEU A 65 -3.83 -3.45 7.35
N ILE A 66 -4.41 -4.61 7.64
CA ILE A 66 -3.93 -5.92 7.21
C ILE A 66 -5.14 -6.74 6.75
N ALA A 67 -5.06 -7.26 5.53
CA ALA A 67 -6.00 -8.26 5.03
C ALA A 67 -5.67 -9.61 5.67
N PHE A 68 -6.68 -10.29 6.22
CA PHE A 68 -6.54 -11.61 6.79
C PHE A 68 -7.55 -12.55 6.13
N GLU A 69 -7.04 -13.53 5.40
CA GLU A 69 -7.85 -14.49 4.65
C GLU A 69 -7.55 -15.91 5.17
N PHE A 70 -8.51 -16.49 5.89
CA PHE A 70 -8.40 -17.88 6.33
C PHE A 70 -8.71 -18.84 5.17
N ASN A 71 -9.74 -18.51 4.40
CA ASN A 71 -10.16 -19.18 3.18
C ASN A 71 -11.04 -18.20 2.35
N THR A 72 -11.59 -18.67 1.23
CA THR A 72 -12.44 -17.88 0.31
C THR A 72 -13.82 -17.48 0.87
N GLU A 73 -14.17 -17.87 2.09
CA GLU A 73 -15.46 -17.56 2.73
C GLU A 73 -15.30 -16.74 4.01
N GLN A 74 -14.11 -16.76 4.62
CA GLN A 74 -13.82 -16.19 5.92
C GLN A 74 -12.65 -15.23 5.80
N THR A 75 -13.00 -14.02 5.37
CA THR A 75 -12.09 -12.89 5.22
C THR A 75 -12.35 -11.82 6.29
N TYR A 76 -11.28 -11.17 6.73
CA TYR A 76 -11.31 -10.21 7.83
C TYR A 76 -10.39 -9.05 7.54
N LEU A 77 -10.82 -7.84 7.90
CA LEU A 77 -9.93 -6.69 7.98
C LEU A 77 -9.43 -6.53 9.40
N LEU A 78 -8.11 -6.53 9.54
CA LEU A 78 -7.45 -6.20 10.79
C LEU A 78 -6.96 -4.75 10.74
N ALA A 79 -7.37 -3.95 11.72
CA ALA A 79 -6.88 -2.59 11.90
C ALA A 79 -6.09 -2.50 13.21
N LEU A 80 -4.77 -2.34 13.10
CA LEU A 80 -3.87 -2.20 14.25
C LEU A 80 -3.74 -0.72 14.58
N THR A 81 -4.22 -0.32 15.75
CA THR A 81 -4.07 1.02 16.34
C THR A 81 -3.04 0.98 17.47
N GLY A 82 -2.69 2.11 18.06
CA GLY A 82 -1.80 2.14 19.23
C GLY A 82 -2.37 1.32 20.40
N GLY A 83 -1.72 0.20 20.74
CA GLY A 83 -2.10 -0.66 21.86
C GLY A 83 -3.28 -1.61 21.61
N ALA A 84 -3.86 -1.64 20.40
CA ALA A 84 -5.04 -2.47 20.12
C ALA A 84 -5.09 -3.03 18.68
N LEU A 85 -5.77 -4.16 18.56
CA LEU A 85 -6.20 -4.80 17.31
C LEU A 85 -7.72 -4.71 17.23
N HIS A 86 -8.24 -4.18 16.12
CA HIS A 86 -9.66 -4.18 15.79
C HIS A 86 -9.89 -5.15 14.63
N VAL A 87 -10.89 -6.02 14.74
CA VAL A 87 -11.23 -7.02 13.72
C VAL A 87 -12.59 -6.69 13.11
N PHE A 88 -12.66 -6.65 11.79
CA PHE A 88 -13.89 -6.38 11.03
C PHE A 88 -14.24 -7.56 10.11
N ILE A 89 -15.54 -7.82 9.99
CA ILE A 89 -16.15 -8.67 8.95
C ILE A 89 -17.11 -7.80 8.17
N GLY A 90 -16.84 -7.60 6.88
CA GLY A 90 -17.50 -6.53 6.11
C GLY A 90 -17.39 -5.20 6.87
N ASP A 91 -18.52 -4.51 7.05
CA ASP A 91 -18.56 -3.19 7.71
C ASP A 91 -18.71 -3.28 9.24
N ALA A 92 -18.76 -4.47 9.84
CA ALA A 92 -19.00 -4.65 11.27
C ALA A 92 -17.70 -4.99 12.03
N GLN A 93 -17.40 -4.24 13.09
CA GLN A 93 -16.35 -4.63 14.04
C GLN A 93 -16.84 -5.78 14.91
N VAL A 94 -16.15 -6.92 14.86
CA VAL A 94 -16.56 -8.16 15.56
C VAL A 94 -15.70 -8.48 16.76
N ALA A 95 -14.48 -7.93 16.86
CA ALA A 95 -13.61 -8.12 18.02
C ALA A 95 -12.67 -6.92 18.22
N GLN A 96 -12.19 -6.78 19.46
CA GLN A 96 -11.13 -5.85 19.84
C GLN A 96 -10.24 -6.52 20.88
N LEU A 97 -8.92 -6.43 20.68
CA LEU A 97 -7.92 -7.05 21.56
C LEU A 97 -6.82 -6.06 21.90
N ALA A 98 -6.23 -6.18 23.08
CA ALA A 98 -5.03 -5.45 23.43
C ALA A 98 -3.82 -6.00 22.64
N GLY A 99 -2.94 -5.12 22.20
CA GLY A 99 -1.68 -5.47 21.54
C GLY A 99 -0.51 -4.72 22.20
N PRO A 100 0.70 -5.30 22.25
CA PRO A 100 1.86 -4.66 22.89
C PRO A 100 2.53 -3.58 22.02
N TRP A 101 2.10 -3.40 20.77
CA TRP A 101 2.66 -2.38 19.87
C TRP A 101 2.15 -0.99 20.21
N THR A 102 3.02 0.01 20.05
CA THR A 102 2.65 1.42 20.17
C THR A 102 2.26 2.01 18.82
N GLU A 103 1.63 3.18 18.83
CA GLU A 103 1.30 3.92 17.60
C GLU A 103 2.56 4.21 16.75
N ALA A 104 3.69 4.52 17.38
CA ALA A 104 4.96 4.79 16.70
C ALA A 104 5.55 3.56 15.99
N MET A 105 5.17 2.34 16.41
CA MET A 105 5.62 1.10 15.77
C MET A 105 4.84 0.77 14.50
N LEU A 106 3.61 1.28 14.34
CA LEU A 106 2.70 0.92 13.25
C LEU A 106 3.32 1.06 11.84
N PRO A 107 4.10 2.13 11.51
CA PRO A 107 4.72 2.24 10.19
C PRO A 107 5.72 1.11 9.90
N GLN A 108 6.41 0.60 10.92
CA GLN A 108 7.48 -0.40 10.75
C GLN A 108 7.06 -1.84 11.07
N LEU A 109 5.85 -2.06 11.61
CA LEU A 109 5.33 -3.41 11.83
C LEU A 109 5.32 -4.21 10.51
N ALA A 110 6.00 -5.35 10.52
CA ALA A 110 5.97 -6.32 9.45
C ALA A 110 5.09 -7.50 9.84
N PHE A 111 4.52 -8.17 8.85
CA PHE A 111 3.59 -9.26 9.08
C PHE A 111 3.65 -10.32 7.98
N THR A 112 3.31 -11.56 8.35
CA THR A 112 3.01 -12.65 7.41
C THR A 112 1.88 -13.48 8.00
N GLN A 113 1.06 -14.09 7.15
CA GLN A 113 -0.06 -14.91 7.57
C GLN A 113 0.05 -16.31 6.96
N SER A 114 -0.42 -17.30 7.72
CA SER A 114 -0.64 -18.66 7.25
C SER A 114 -1.86 -19.21 7.96
N ALA A 115 -2.87 -19.64 7.19
CA ALA A 115 -4.11 -20.20 7.69
C ALA A 115 -4.75 -19.33 8.79
N ASP A 116 -4.85 -19.83 10.02
CA ASP A 116 -5.49 -19.18 11.15
C ASP A 116 -4.58 -18.21 11.92
N THR A 117 -3.32 -18.07 11.51
CA THR A 117 -2.28 -17.43 12.29
C THR A 117 -1.59 -16.31 11.52
N LEU A 118 -1.59 -15.11 12.09
CA LEU A 118 -0.81 -13.95 11.66
C LEU A 118 0.37 -13.76 12.61
N LEU A 119 1.56 -13.61 12.05
CA LEU A 119 2.80 -13.32 12.75
C LEU A 119 3.17 -11.86 12.53
N LEU A 120 3.45 -11.11 13.61
CA LEU A 120 3.85 -9.72 13.62
C LEU A 120 5.25 -9.55 14.22
N CYS A 121 6.11 -8.74 13.59
CA CYS A 121 7.38 -8.34 14.18
C CYS A 121 7.67 -6.84 14.05
N HIS A 122 8.51 -6.36 14.97
CA HIS A 122 9.08 -5.02 15.00
C HIS A 122 10.39 -5.08 15.79
N PRO A 123 11.45 -4.33 15.42
CA PRO A 123 12.76 -4.43 16.08
C PRO A 123 12.76 -4.21 17.60
N ASP A 124 11.82 -3.42 18.10
CA ASP A 124 11.69 -3.09 19.53
C ASP A 124 10.53 -3.82 20.25
N MET A 125 9.93 -4.83 19.63
CA MET A 125 8.79 -5.56 20.20
C MET A 125 9.04 -7.07 20.15
N VAL A 126 8.81 -7.76 21.28
CA VAL A 126 8.75 -9.23 21.28
C VAL A 126 7.75 -9.65 20.20
N PRO A 127 8.12 -10.52 19.27
CA PRO A 127 7.23 -10.84 18.16
C PRO A 127 5.90 -11.47 18.63
N GLN A 128 4.83 -11.15 17.92
CA GLN A 128 3.47 -11.48 18.32
C GLN A 128 2.81 -12.44 17.33
N ARG A 129 2.04 -13.37 17.88
CA ARG A 129 1.16 -14.29 17.17
C ARG A 129 -0.28 -13.89 17.44
N VAL A 130 -0.99 -13.57 16.36
CA VAL A 130 -2.43 -13.34 16.35
C VAL A 130 -3.10 -14.57 15.77
N THR A 131 -3.93 -15.26 16.55
CA THR A 131 -4.58 -16.51 16.12
C THR A 131 -6.10 -16.35 16.15
N ARG A 132 -6.76 -16.75 15.06
CA ARG A 132 -8.21 -16.81 14.93
C ARG A 132 -8.72 -18.19 15.32
N SER A 133 -9.65 -18.25 16.27
CA SER A 133 -10.38 -19.49 16.63
C SER A 133 -11.89 -19.43 16.28
N GLY A 134 -12.38 -18.29 15.81
CA GLY A 134 -13.75 -18.10 15.34
C GLY A 134 -13.94 -16.70 14.75
N HIS A 135 -15.18 -16.34 14.37
CA HIS A 135 -15.47 -15.03 13.77
C HIS A 135 -15.16 -13.87 14.73
N ALA A 136 -15.56 -13.99 16.01
CA ALA A 136 -15.30 -13.01 17.06
C ALA A 136 -14.25 -13.47 18.08
N SER A 137 -13.69 -14.67 17.91
CA SER A 137 -12.74 -15.28 18.85
C SER A 137 -11.32 -15.22 18.30
N TRP A 138 -10.51 -14.36 18.93
CA TRP A 138 -9.14 -14.08 18.54
C TRP A 138 -8.25 -14.06 19.77
N THR A 139 -6.94 -14.24 19.57
CA THR A 139 -5.94 -14.10 20.63
C THR A 139 -4.72 -13.37 20.10
N VAL A 140 -4.07 -12.58 20.95
CA VAL A 140 -2.76 -11.96 20.69
C VAL A 140 -1.82 -12.45 21.78
N THR A 141 -0.75 -13.15 21.40
CA THR A 141 0.21 -13.73 22.34
C THR A 141 1.64 -13.60 21.79
N PRO A 142 2.68 -13.43 22.63
CA PRO A 142 4.04 -13.51 22.15
C PRO A 142 4.32 -14.92 21.61
N TRP A 143 4.97 -15.03 20.44
CA TRP A 143 5.44 -16.35 20.00
C TRP A 143 6.71 -16.75 20.73
N ARG A 144 7.00 -18.04 20.74
CA ARG A 144 8.19 -18.61 21.37
C ARG A 144 8.97 -19.41 20.34
N PHE A 145 10.28 -19.23 20.35
CA PHE A 145 11.18 -20.07 19.57
C PHE A 145 11.26 -21.45 20.21
N THR A 146 11.18 -22.51 19.38
CA THR A 146 11.53 -23.89 19.78
C THR A 146 13.04 -24.08 19.76
N GLY A 147 13.73 -23.36 18.87
CA GLY A 147 15.18 -23.12 18.89
C GLY A 147 15.46 -21.67 18.48
N GLU A 148 16.03 -20.86 19.38
CA GLU A 148 16.35 -19.46 19.08
C GLU A 148 17.71 -19.33 18.37
N PRO A 149 17.88 -18.36 17.46
CA PRO A 149 19.18 -18.12 16.84
C PRO A 149 20.13 -17.46 17.84
N PHE A 150 21.42 -17.79 17.74
CA PHE A 150 22.48 -17.23 18.57
C PHE A 150 23.48 -16.44 17.74
N HIS A 151 24.15 -15.48 18.37
CA HIS A 151 25.19 -14.69 17.74
C HIS A 151 26.26 -14.20 18.72
N ARG A 152 27.49 -14.07 18.22
CA ARG A 152 28.65 -13.50 18.89
C ARG A 152 28.71 -11.98 18.68
N PHE A 153 28.14 -11.19 19.59
CA PHE A 153 28.22 -9.71 19.52
C PHE A 153 29.48 -9.11 20.16
N ALA A 154 30.03 -9.78 21.18
CA ALA A 154 31.23 -9.31 21.84
C ALA A 154 32.47 -9.62 21.00
N ASP A 155 33.56 -8.90 21.26
CA ASP A 155 34.85 -9.14 20.60
C ASP A 155 35.24 -10.64 20.70
N PRO A 156 35.75 -11.26 19.62
CA PRO A 156 36.10 -12.68 19.61
C PRO A 156 37.09 -13.10 20.71
N ALA A 157 37.90 -12.19 21.25
CA ALA A 157 38.84 -12.46 22.32
C ALA A 157 38.22 -12.47 23.73
N VAL A 158 36.99 -11.96 23.90
CA VAL A 158 36.33 -11.89 25.22
C VAL A 158 35.87 -13.27 25.64
N THR A 159 36.24 -13.69 26.85
CA THR A 159 35.91 -14.99 27.41
C THR A 159 34.76 -14.91 28.42
N LEU A 160 34.02 -16.00 28.56
CA LEU A 160 33.14 -16.25 29.69
C LEU A 160 33.69 -17.40 30.52
N THR A 161 33.61 -17.24 31.84
CA THR A 161 33.96 -18.27 32.83
C THR A 161 32.72 -18.54 33.67
N ALA A 162 32.31 -19.81 33.77
CA ALA A 162 31.32 -20.23 34.76
C ALA A 162 32.07 -20.49 36.08
N SER A 163 32.01 -19.57 37.03
CA SER A 163 32.83 -19.64 38.24
C SER A 163 32.55 -20.92 39.04
N ALA A 164 33.63 -21.53 39.53
CA ALA A 164 33.75 -22.88 40.03
C ALA A 164 32.71 -23.29 41.10
N SER A 165 31.75 -24.13 40.72
CA SER A 165 31.22 -25.20 41.59
C SER A 165 30.29 -26.16 40.87
N ALA A 166 29.70 -25.81 39.72
CA ALA A 166 28.74 -26.69 39.06
C ALA A 166 28.68 -26.47 37.55
N THR A 167 28.62 -27.55 36.79
CA THR A 167 28.25 -27.57 35.37
C THR A 167 26.74 -27.69 35.18
N THR A 168 25.96 -27.61 36.26
CA THR A 168 24.50 -27.71 36.32
C THR A 168 23.94 -26.76 37.37
N GLY A 169 22.63 -26.49 37.33
CA GLY A 169 21.99 -25.61 38.32
C GLY A 169 22.35 -24.13 38.13
N THR A 170 22.39 -23.37 39.22
CA THR A 170 22.70 -21.93 39.16
C THR A 170 24.21 -21.70 39.21
N VAL A 171 24.73 -20.98 38.21
CA VAL A 171 26.15 -20.64 38.08
C VAL A 171 26.34 -19.13 38.02
N ALA A 172 27.45 -18.64 38.54
CA ALA A 172 27.88 -17.26 38.29
C ALA A 172 28.76 -17.23 37.04
N LEU A 173 28.50 -16.27 36.16
CA LEU A 173 29.23 -16.02 34.92
C LEU A 173 30.11 -14.79 35.11
N ALA A 174 31.39 -14.92 34.79
CA ALA A 174 32.35 -13.83 34.77
C ALA A 174 32.88 -13.63 33.35
N ALA A 175 32.80 -12.39 32.84
CA ALA A 175 33.31 -12.00 31.54
C ALA A 175 34.66 -11.28 31.65
N SER A 176 35.57 -11.51 30.71
CA SER A 176 36.87 -10.80 30.69
C SER A 176 36.78 -9.33 30.27
N ALA A 177 35.65 -8.89 29.74
CA ALA A 177 35.35 -7.51 29.37
C ALA A 177 33.85 -7.20 29.57
N PRO A 178 33.43 -5.92 29.60
CA PRO A 178 32.03 -5.53 29.71
C PRO A 178 31.15 -6.11 28.58
N VAL A 179 30.29 -7.07 28.89
CA VAL A 179 29.35 -7.70 27.94
C VAL A 179 27.93 -7.79 28.48
N PHE A 180 27.73 -7.77 29.80
CA PHE A 180 26.41 -7.87 30.38
C PHE A 180 25.72 -6.51 30.49
N GLN A 181 24.44 -6.47 30.15
CA GLN A 181 23.57 -5.31 30.31
C GLN A 181 22.34 -5.72 31.12
N PRO A 182 21.66 -4.80 31.84
CA PRO A 182 20.48 -5.16 32.63
C PRO A 182 19.41 -5.95 31.85
N GLY A 183 19.24 -5.67 30.56
CA GLY A 183 18.30 -6.37 29.68
C GLY A 183 18.70 -7.81 29.31
N HIS A 184 19.86 -8.31 29.72
CA HIS A 184 20.23 -9.73 29.55
C HIS A 184 19.58 -10.64 30.59
N ALA A 185 18.97 -10.12 31.65
CA ALA A 185 18.12 -10.94 32.50
C ALA A 185 16.94 -11.52 31.68
N GLY A 186 16.80 -12.84 31.70
CA GLY A 186 15.85 -13.61 30.88
C GLY A 186 16.34 -13.98 29.48
N VAL A 187 17.60 -13.67 29.12
CA VAL A 187 18.19 -13.99 27.82
C VAL A 187 19.03 -15.27 27.89
N ARG A 188 18.94 -16.10 26.86
CA ARG A 188 19.77 -17.30 26.76
C ARG A 188 21.14 -17.00 26.18
N PHE A 189 22.13 -17.65 26.76
CA PHE A 189 23.50 -17.72 26.29
C PHE A 189 23.81 -19.17 25.97
N ARG A 190 24.75 -19.40 25.05
CA ARG A 190 25.29 -20.72 24.75
C ARG A 190 26.78 -20.67 25.03
N ILE A 191 27.28 -21.57 25.88
CA ILE A 191 28.68 -21.64 26.30
C ILE A 191 29.17 -23.05 25.97
N GLY A 192 30.14 -23.18 25.08
CA GLY A 192 30.62 -24.49 24.62
C GLY A 192 29.51 -25.34 23.98
N GLY A 193 28.61 -24.70 23.23
CA GLY A 193 27.43 -25.35 22.62
C GLY A 193 26.23 -25.59 23.55
N GLN A 194 26.36 -25.35 24.86
CA GLN A 194 25.33 -25.69 25.86
C GLN A 194 24.58 -24.45 26.36
N ARG A 195 23.26 -24.55 26.50
CA ARG A 195 22.40 -23.41 26.87
C ARG A 195 22.39 -23.10 28.36
N VAL A 196 22.44 -21.80 28.66
CA VAL A 196 22.23 -21.22 30.00
C VAL A 196 21.27 -20.04 29.90
N LEU A 197 20.37 -19.89 30.86
CA LEU A 197 19.46 -18.75 30.97
C LEU A 197 20.02 -17.75 31.98
N VAL A 198 20.37 -16.53 31.55
CA VAL A 198 20.79 -15.48 32.48
C VAL A 198 19.60 -15.06 33.34
N THR A 199 19.70 -15.21 34.66
CA THR A 199 18.62 -14.89 35.60
C THR A 199 18.79 -13.51 36.23
N ALA A 200 20.03 -13.04 36.40
CA ALA A 200 20.33 -11.72 36.92
C ALA A 200 21.67 -11.19 36.37
N VAL A 201 21.79 -9.88 36.25
CA VAL A 201 23.05 -9.21 35.90
C VAL A 201 23.51 -8.40 37.10
N GLY A 202 24.67 -8.76 37.65
CA GLY A 202 25.25 -8.09 38.82
C GLY A 202 26.12 -6.89 38.45
N SER A 203 26.83 -6.96 37.33
CA SER A 203 27.61 -5.86 36.76
C SER A 203 27.86 -6.09 35.27
N ALA A 204 28.54 -5.17 34.59
CA ALA A 204 28.87 -5.33 33.18
C ALA A 204 29.75 -6.57 32.87
N THR A 205 30.41 -7.14 33.88
CA THR A 205 31.28 -8.33 33.75
C THR A 205 30.80 -9.51 34.59
N GLN A 206 29.69 -9.40 35.32
CA GLN A 206 29.19 -10.47 36.18
C GLN A 206 27.69 -10.67 36.03
N ALA A 207 27.28 -11.92 35.83
CA ALA A 207 25.89 -12.33 35.78
C ALA A 207 25.67 -13.64 36.54
N THR A 208 24.42 -13.95 36.86
CA THR A 208 23.99 -15.25 37.36
C THR A 208 23.14 -15.91 36.29
N ALA A 209 23.36 -17.20 36.04
CA ALA A 209 22.62 -17.96 35.05
C ALA A 209 22.18 -19.31 35.61
N MET A 210 21.04 -19.80 35.11
CA MET A 210 20.58 -21.17 35.31
C MET A 210 21.04 -22.01 34.12
N VAL A 211 21.75 -23.09 34.38
CA VAL A 211 22.17 -24.03 33.35
C VAL A 211 20.98 -24.87 32.89
N GLU A 212 20.64 -24.79 31.60
CA GLU A 212 19.58 -25.61 30.99
C GLU A 212 20.17 -26.94 30.47
N GLU A 213 21.43 -26.92 30.00
CA GLU A 213 22.16 -28.08 29.50
C GLU A 213 23.57 -28.14 30.10
N THR A 214 24.01 -29.32 30.56
CA THR A 214 25.26 -29.48 31.31
C THR A 214 26.46 -28.89 30.58
N LEU A 215 27.11 -27.90 31.19
CA LEU A 215 28.27 -27.22 30.62
C LEU A 215 29.47 -28.18 30.42
N PRO A 216 30.29 -28.01 29.38
CA PRO A 216 31.45 -28.85 29.13
C PRO A 216 32.59 -28.63 30.13
N GLY A 217 32.62 -27.48 30.83
CA GLY A 217 33.62 -27.17 31.84
C GLY A 217 33.39 -25.80 32.50
N THR A 218 34.22 -25.45 33.48
CA THR A 218 34.16 -24.17 34.20
C THR A 218 35.26 -23.19 33.77
N GLU A 219 36.18 -23.62 32.89
CA GLU A 219 37.29 -22.81 32.41
C GLU A 219 36.82 -21.65 31.54
N ALA A 220 37.63 -20.59 31.49
CA ALA A 220 37.38 -19.46 30.60
C ALA A 220 37.37 -19.94 29.14
N THR A 221 36.30 -19.63 28.40
CA THR A 221 36.17 -19.99 26.99
C THR A 221 35.78 -18.78 26.14
N THR A 222 36.31 -18.72 24.91
CA THR A 222 35.86 -17.79 23.86
C THR A 222 34.67 -18.36 23.08
N ASP A 223 34.40 -19.66 23.21
CA ASP A 223 33.26 -20.33 22.60
C ASP A 223 31.98 -20.05 23.41
N TRP A 224 31.46 -18.85 23.19
CA TRP A 224 30.16 -18.47 23.71
C TRP A 224 29.47 -17.44 22.84
N GLU A 225 28.15 -17.51 22.85
CA GLU A 225 27.25 -16.65 22.10
C GLU A 225 26.01 -16.34 22.94
N GLU A 226 25.26 -15.33 22.53
CA GLU A 226 23.98 -14.96 23.15
C GLU A 226 22.86 -15.01 22.12
N ALA A 227 21.62 -15.12 22.59
CA ALA A 227 20.46 -15.09 21.70
C ALA A 227 20.50 -13.85 20.81
N ALA A 228 20.38 -14.05 19.50
CA ALA A 228 20.42 -12.97 18.50
C ALA A 228 19.22 -12.02 18.65
N PHE A 229 18.12 -12.49 19.24
CA PHE A 229 16.94 -11.70 19.55
C PHE A 229 16.74 -11.58 21.06
N SER A 230 16.71 -10.35 21.56
CA SER A 230 16.56 -10.06 22.98
C SER A 230 16.16 -8.61 23.23
N PRO A 231 15.76 -8.22 24.45
CA PRO A 231 15.56 -6.81 24.79
C PRO A 231 16.77 -5.92 24.48
N VAL A 232 17.98 -6.47 24.59
CA VAL A 232 19.25 -5.75 24.34
C VAL A 232 19.59 -5.70 22.86
N ARG A 233 19.37 -6.79 22.11
CA ARG A 233 19.77 -6.90 20.70
C ARG A 233 18.66 -6.56 19.69
N GLY A 234 17.44 -6.40 20.19
CA GLY A 234 16.24 -6.19 19.39
C GLY A 234 15.68 -7.51 18.85
N TRP A 235 14.63 -7.38 18.04
CA TRP A 235 13.85 -8.47 17.47
C TRP A 235 13.86 -8.41 15.94
N PRO A 236 13.32 -9.41 15.23
CA PRO A 236 13.24 -9.40 13.77
C PRO A 236 12.56 -8.14 13.21
N VAL A 237 13.07 -7.61 12.10
CA VAL A 237 12.49 -6.44 11.40
C VAL A 237 11.39 -6.84 10.43
N THR A 238 11.56 -7.96 9.72
CA THR A 238 10.59 -8.46 8.73
C THR A 238 10.58 -9.99 8.70
N LEU A 239 9.53 -10.55 8.09
CA LEU A 239 9.34 -11.99 7.95
C LEU A 239 8.50 -12.37 6.72
N CYS A 240 8.66 -13.60 6.25
CA CYS A 240 7.75 -14.25 5.30
C CYS A 240 7.86 -15.78 5.40
N PHE A 241 6.93 -16.52 4.79
CA PHE A 241 7.07 -17.96 4.59
C PHE A 241 7.68 -18.27 3.22
N HIS A 242 8.65 -19.17 3.15
CA HIS A 242 9.24 -19.62 1.89
C HIS A 242 9.66 -21.09 1.98
N GLN A 243 9.17 -21.93 1.07
CA GLN A 243 9.53 -23.35 0.96
C GLN A 243 9.52 -24.09 2.32
N ASP A 244 8.38 -24.06 3.03
CA ASP A 244 8.18 -24.74 4.33
C ASP A 244 9.10 -24.23 5.46
N ARG A 245 9.62 -23.01 5.33
CA ARG A 245 10.41 -22.32 6.35
C ARG A 245 9.82 -20.96 6.68
N LEU A 246 9.94 -20.56 7.95
CA LEU A 246 9.78 -19.18 8.35
C LEU A 246 11.11 -18.46 8.11
N VAL A 247 11.06 -17.36 7.37
CA VAL A 247 12.22 -16.51 7.11
C VAL A 247 12.10 -15.25 7.94
N LEU A 248 13.14 -14.91 8.69
CA LEU A 248 13.28 -13.68 9.46
C LEU A 248 14.40 -12.84 8.85
N GLY A 249 14.18 -11.54 8.74
CA GLY A 249 15.15 -10.61 8.16
C GLY A 249 15.43 -9.42 9.06
N GLY A 250 16.72 -9.19 9.30
CA GLY A 250 17.25 -8.08 10.07
C GLY A 250 16.87 -8.09 11.56
N SER A 251 17.72 -7.49 12.39
CA SER A 251 17.38 -7.02 13.73
C SER A 251 18.03 -5.66 13.99
N ARG A 252 17.84 -5.09 15.19
CA ARG A 252 18.46 -3.80 15.54
C ARG A 252 19.98 -3.88 15.47
N GLU A 253 20.58 -4.92 16.03
CA GLU A 253 22.04 -5.11 16.06
C GLU A 253 22.58 -5.94 14.87
N LEU A 254 21.73 -6.71 14.19
CA LEU A 254 22.11 -7.51 13.00
C LEU A 254 21.23 -7.15 11.80
N PRO A 255 21.31 -5.90 11.29
CA PRO A 255 20.36 -5.39 10.32
C PRO A 255 20.43 -6.07 8.94
N ASN A 256 21.58 -6.66 8.59
CA ASN A 256 21.83 -7.29 7.29
C ASN A 256 21.77 -8.82 7.31
N ARG A 257 21.27 -9.43 8.39
CA ARG A 257 21.28 -10.89 8.57
C ARG A 257 19.92 -11.52 8.26
N LEU A 258 19.96 -12.71 7.68
CA LEU A 258 18.78 -13.50 7.35
C LEU A 258 18.84 -14.83 8.11
N TRP A 259 17.68 -15.25 8.63
CA TRP A 259 17.49 -16.52 9.32
C TRP A 259 16.34 -17.27 8.65
N LEU A 260 16.56 -18.51 8.25
CA LEU A 260 15.49 -19.42 7.82
C LEU A 260 15.38 -20.53 8.87
N SER A 261 14.16 -20.81 9.31
CA SER A 261 13.90 -21.89 10.25
C SER A 261 14.27 -23.24 9.65
N ARG A 262 14.37 -24.27 10.47
CA ARG A 262 14.28 -25.67 10.05
C ARG A 262 13.03 -25.88 9.19
N SER A 263 13.12 -26.73 8.16
CA SER A 263 11.96 -27.08 7.35
C SER A 263 10.90 -27.77 8.21
N GLY A 264 9.65 -27.33 8.11
CA GLY A 264 8.50 -27.90 8.82
C GLY A 264 8.42 -27.55 10.31
N ASP A 265 9.49 -27.02 10.91
CA ASP A 265 9.52 -26.52 12.29
C ASP A 265 9.83 -25.02 12.29
N LEU A 266 8.77 -24.24 12.05
CA LEU A 266 8.81 -22.80 11.75
C LEU A 266 9.43 -21.93 12.84
N PHE A 267 9.56 -22.43 14.08
CA PHE A 267 10.08 -21.66 15.21
C PHE A 267 11.46 -22.15 15.68
N ASN A 268 12.09 -23.05 14.92
CA ASN A 268 13.39 -23.62 15.21
C ASN A 268 14.45 -23.07 14.26
N PHE A 269 15.34 -22.24 14.81
CA PHE A 269 16.44 -21.60 14.10
C PHE A 269 17.81 -22.13 14.55
N ASP A 270 17.85 -23.31 15.17
CA ASP A 270 19.10 -23.94 15.54
C ASP A 270 19.83 -24.47 14.29
N LEU A 271 21.08 -24.05 14.12
CA LEU A 271 21.91 -24.41 12.97
C LEU A 271 22.30 -25.90 12.96
N GLY A 272 22.34 -26.51 14.15
CA GLY A 272 22.73 -27.92 14.30
C GLY A 272 24.10 -28.20 13.66
N THR A 273 24.13 -29.17 12.74
CA THR A 273 25.33 -29.63 12.04
C THR A 273 25.30 -29.35 10.54
N GLY A 274 24.37 -28.51 10.07
CA GLY A 274 24.16 -28.20 8.66
C GLY A 274 23.52 -29.30 7.81
N LEU A 275 22.67 -30.15 8.39
CA LEU A 275 21.84 -31.09 7.63
C LEU A 275 20.85 -30.36 6.72
N ASP A 276 20.37 -31.03 5.67
CA ASP A 276 19.59 -30.40 4.61
C ASP A 276 18.30 -29.68 5.09
N ASP A 277 17.67 -30.21 6.15
CA ASP A 277 16.45 -29.65 6.72
C ASP A 277 16.71 -28.60 7.80
N GLN A 278 17.93 -28.48 8.33
CA GLN A 278 18.28 -27.60 9.46
C GLN A 278 18.23 -26.11 9.09
N ALA A 279 18.21 -25.27 10.12
CA ALA A 279 18.10 -23.82 9.96
C ALA A 279 19.28 -23.26 9.15
N ILE A 280 19.04 -22.13 8.50
CA ILE A 280 20.02 -21.44 7.67
C ILE A 280 20.20 -20.03 8.19
N GLU A 281 21.45 -19.59 8.31
CA GLU A 281 21.79 -18.28 8.84
C GLU A 281 22.93 -17.66 8.03
N PHE A 282 22.77 -16.42 7.55
CA PHE A 282 23.84 -15.73 6.83
C PHE A 282 23.67 -14.21 6.87
N GLY A 283 24.78 -13.50 6.66
CA GLY A 283 24.80 -12.06 6.47
C GLY A 283 24.84 -11.68 4.99
N LEU A 284 24.09 -10.66 4.61
CA LEU A 284 24.24 -9.99 3.32
C LEU A 284 25.52 -9.15 3.37
N MET A 285 26.57 -9.63 2.71
CA MET A 285 27.82 -8.88 2.56
C MET A 285 27.72 -7.94 1.36
N SER A 286 27.84 -6.63 1.64
CA SER A 286 28.05 -5.61 0.61
C SER A 286 28.99 -4.53 1.12
N ASP A 287 29.51 -3.72 0.19
CA ASP A 287 30.45 -2.61 0.42
C ASP A 287 29.94 -1.59 1.46
N GLN A 288 28.61 -1.53 1.65
CA GLN A 288 27.93 -0.78 2.70
C GLN A 288 26.99 -1.70 3.49
N VAL A 289 26.71 -1.36 4.75
CA VAL A 289 25.71 -2.08 5.55
C VAL A 289 24.31 -1.78 5.02
N ASN A 290 23.74 -2.73 4.29
CA ASN A 290 22.37 -2.66 3.78
C ASN A 290 21.44 -3.44 4.69
N ALA A 291 20.62 -2.71 5.44
CA ALA A 291 19.66 -3.31 6.35
C ALA A 291 18.49 -3.94 5.58
N ILE A 292 18.04 -5.13 5.97
CA ILE A 292 16.87 -5.79 5.39
C ILE A 292 15.61 -5.00 5.78
N ARG A 293 14.74 -4.73 4.79
CA ARG A 293 13.52 -3.91 4.93
C ARG A 293 12.27 -4.59 4.41
N GLY A 294 12.40 -5.71 3.70
CA GLY A 294 11.28 -6.51 3.23
C GLY A 294 11.74 -7.88 2.79
N LEU A 295 10.87 -8.87 2.97
CA LEU A 295 11.04 -10.21 2.44
C LEU A 295 9.79 -10.54 1.63
N PHE A 296 9.98 -11.12 0.46
CA PHE A 296 8.89 -11.52 -0.39
C PHE A 296 9.15 -12.91 -0.95
N SER A 297 8.15 -13.78 -0.84
CA SER A 297 8.19 -15.15 -1.32
C SER A 297 7.51 -15.19 -2.69
N GLY A 298 8.32 -15.23 -3.76
CA GLY A 298 7.84 -15.46 -5.12
C GLY A 298 8.42 -16.76 -5.67
N GLN A 299 8.73 -16.79 -6.97
CA GLN A 299 9.49 -17.88 -7.57
C GLN A 299 10.81 -18.15 -6.83
N HIS A 300 11.48 -17.08 -6.42
CA HIS A 300 12.62 -17.10 -5.52
C HIS A 300 12.26 -16.34 -4.24
N LEU A 301 12.99 -16.61 -3.15
CA LEU A 301 12.96 -15.72 -2.00
C LEU A 301 13.67 -14.42 -2.37
N GLN A 302 12.94 -13.32 -2.32
CA GLN A 302 13.43 -11.99 -2.62
C GLN A 302 13.69 -11.23 -1.33
N VAL A 303 14.87 -10.60 -1.25
CA VAL A 303 15.28 -9.81 -0.08
C VAL A 303 15.45 -8.36 -0.50
N PHE A 304 14.60 -7.51 0.05
CA PHE A 304 14.61 -6.07 -0.14
C PHE A 304 15.39 -5.43 1.01
N THR A 305 16.43 -4.69 0.67
CA THR A 305 17.27 -3.98 1.66
C THR A 305 17.19 -2.48 1.45
N SER A 306 17.81 -1.71 2.35
CA SER A 306 17.92 -0.27 2.20
C SER A 306 18.71 0.16 0.95
N GLY A 307 19.43 -0.71 0.24
CA GLY A 307 20.24 -0.26 -0.91
C GLY A 307 20.28 -1.21 -2.10
N ALA A 308 19.63 -2.37 -2.00
CA ALA A 308 19.66 -3.39 -3.03
C ALA A 308 18.56 -4.43 -2.86
N GLU A 309 18.26 -5.07 -3.98
CA GLU A 309 17.33 -6.18 -4.13
C GLU A 309 18.14 -7.44 -4.42
N TRP A 310 17.87 -8.51 -3.69
CA TRP A 310 18.59 -9.78 -3.80
C TRP A 310 17.61 -10.91 -4.10
N MET A 311 18.08 -11.91 -4.84
CA MET A 311 17.41 -13.20 -4.93
C MET A 311 18.21 -14.24 -4.15
N VAL A 312 17.49 -15.13 -3.47
CA VAL A 312 18.04 -16.29 -2.80
C VAL A 312 17.69 -17.52 -3.61
N THR A 313 18.70 -18.33 -3.94
CA THR A 313 18.57 -19.54 -4.76
C THR A 313 19.17 -20.74 -4.05
N GLY A 314 18.77 -21.93 -4.45
CA GLY A 314 19.28 -23.21 -3.96
C GLY A 314 18.46 -24.36 -4.56
N THR A 315 19.09 -25.48 -4.90
CA THR A 315 18.38 -26.61 -5.52
C THR A 315 18.85 -27.94 -4.92
N PRO A 316 18.13 -28.51 -3.93
CA PRO A 316 17.07 -27.89 -3.11
C PRO A 316 17.63 -26.77 -2.21
N LEU A 317 16.80 -25.92 -1.59
CA LEU A 317 17.25 -24.86 -0.68
C LEU A 317 17.66 -25.45 0.70
N THR A 318 18.97 -25.62 0.90
CA THR A 318 19.55 -26.22 2.11
C THR A 318 20.73 -25.38 2.62
N PRO A 319 21.23 -25.61 3.84
CA PRO A 319 22.42 -24.90 4.34
C PRO A 319 23.64 -25.00 3.40
N GLY A 320 23.82 -26.14 2.72
CA GLY A 320 24.96 -26.37 1.84
C GLY A 320 24.82 -25.82 0.41
N SER A 321 23.61 -25.50 -0.04
CA SER A 321 23.32 -25.14 -1.44
C SER A 321 22.85 -23.70 -1.64
N ILE A 322 22.53 -23.00 -0.55
CA ILE A 322 21.99 -21.65 -0.61
C ILE A 322 22.98 -20.66 -1.22
N GLN A 323 22.47 -19.79 -2.10
CA GLN A 323 23.25 -18.74 -2.74
C GLN A 323 22.46 -17.44 -2.75
N LEU A 324 23.20 -16.33 -2.72
CA LEU A 324 22.65 -14.98 -2.70
C LEU A 324 23.22 -14.18 -3.85
N HIS A 325 22.31 -13.65 -4.67
CA HIS A 325 22.67 -12.93 -5.86
C HIS A 325 22.02 -11.55 -5.83
N ARG A 326 22.83 -10.50 -5.72
CA ARG A 326 22.34 -9.12 -5.83
C ARG A 326 21.85 -8.89 -7.25
N GLN A 327 20.61 -8.42 -7.39
CA GLN A 327 19.97 -8.19 -8.66
C GLN A 327 20.05 -6.72 -9.06
N THR A 328 19.58 -5.82 -8.19
CA THR A 328 19.56 -4.38 -8.45
C THR A 328 19.97 -3.57 -7.22
N ARG A 329 20.03 -2.23 -7.35
CA ARG A 329 20.54 -1.28 -6.35
C ARG A 329 19.56 -0.13 -6.10
N VAL A 330 18.25 -0.39 -6.17
CA VAL A 330 17.23 0.65 -5.97
C VAL A 330 17.07 0.94 -4.47
N GLY A 331 16.96 -0.13 -3.68
CA GLY A 331 16.72 -0.08 -2.24
C GLY A 331 15.28 0.26 -1.88
N SER A 332 14.90 -0.07 -0.64
CA SER A 332 13.56 0.17 -0.09
C SER A 332 13.56 1.22 1.04
N PRO A 333 12.40 1.86 1.31
CA PRO A 333 12.24 2.84 2.39
C PRO A 333 12.70 2.32 3.76
N VAL A 334 13.32 3.20 4.55
CA VAL A 334 13.86 2.86 5.87
C VAL A 334 12.95 3.28 7.03
N ALA A 335 12.15 4.32 6.83
CA ALA A 335 11.27 4.87 7.86
C ALA A 335 9.97 4.06 8.06
N ARG A 336 9.65 3.18 7.11
CA ARG A 336 8.37 2.46 7.05
C ARG A 336 8.50 1.17 6.25
N MET A 337 7.77 0.14 6.69
CA MET A 337 7.48 -1.06 5.92
C MET A 337 6.32 -0.79 4.95
N VAL A 338 6.64 -0.66 3.67
CA VAL A 338 5.67 -0.68 2.56
C VAL A 338 5.77 -2.07 1.92
N PRO A 339 4.84 -3.00 2.19
CA PRO A 339 4.95 -4.37 1.73
C PRO A 339 5.01 -4.44 0.21
N PRO A 340 5.95 -5.19 -0.39
CA PRO A 340 5.91 -5.50 -1.81
C PRO A 340 4.63 -6.28 -2.14
N VAL A 341 4.09 -6.07 -3.35
CA VAL A 341 2.87 -6.73 -3.81
C VAL A 341 3.13 -7.50 -5.09
N ASP A 342 2.49 -8.67 -5.26
CA ASP A 342 2.52 -9.39 -6.52
C ASP A 342 1.54 -8.77 -7.53
N VAL A 343 2.00 -8.56 -8.76
CA VAL A 343 1.14 -8.21 -9.88
C VAL A 343 1.52 -9.03 -11.10
N ASP A 344 0.64 -9.95 -11.49
CA ASP A 344 0.80 -10.84 -12.64
C ASP A 344 2.22 -11.48 -12.67
N GLY A 345 2.73 -11.95 -11.52
CA GLY A 345 4.03 -12.64 -11.38
C GLY A 345 5.28 -11.74 -11.32
N ALA A 346 5.12 -10.42 -11.22
CA ALA A 346 6.20 -9.52 -10.84
C ALA A 346 5.95 -8.90 -9.47
N THR A 347 7.02 -8.59 -8.76
CA THR A 347 6.95 -7.99 -7.43
C THR A 347 7.08 -6.48 -7.56
N ILE A 348 6.06 -5.74 -7.14
CA ILE A 348 6.05 -4.28 -7.16
C ILE A 348 6.49 -3.75 -5.79
N PHE A 349 7.43 -2.80 -5.77
CA PHE A 349 7.95 -2.23 -4.51
C PHE A 349 8.21 -0.72 -4.62
N ALA A 350 8.17 -0.02 -3.48
CA ALA A 350 8.51 1.39 -3.40
C ALA A 350 10.03 1.59 -3.27
N ALA A 351 10.58 2.55 -3.99
CA ALA A 351 12.01 2.87 -3.93
C ALA A 351 12.39 3.64 -2.66
N ARG A 352 13.62 3.44 -2.17
CA ARG A 352 14.19 4.18 -1.04
C ARG A 352 14.17 5.70 -1.22
N SER A 353 14.32 6.16 -2.47
CA SER A 353 14.29 7.59 -2.79
C SER A 353 12.95 8.26 -2.49
N GLY A 354 11.87 7.48 -2.31
CA GLY A 354 10.51 7.98 -2.21
C GLY A 354 9.96 8.51 -3.53
N ARG A 355 10.66 8.36 -4.66
CA ARG A 355 10.31 8.98 -5.95
C ARG A 355 9.95 7.99 -7.06
N GLY A 356 9.85 6.71 -6.74
CA GLY A 356 9.54 5.69 -7.73
C GLY A 356 8.86 4.47 -7.12
N VAL A 357 8.12 3.77 -7.98
CA VAL A 357 7.53 2.45 -7.71
C VAL A 357 8.04 1.55 -8.81
N PHE A 358 8.74 0.47 -8.43
CA PHE A 358 9.47 -0.37 -9.34
C PHE A 358 8.80 -1.72 -9.49
N GLU A 359 8.76 -2.21 -10.72
CA GLU A 359 8.47 -3.60 -11.04
C GLU A 359 9.78 -4.40 -10.98
N PHE A 360 9.82 -5.42 -10.12
CA PHE A 360 10.90 -6.39 -10.01
C PHE A 360 10.49 -7.69 -10.70
N ALA A 361 10.98 -7.91 -11.91
CA ALA A 361 10.57 -9.01 -12.77
C ALA A 361 11.76 -9.89 -13.18
N TYR A 362 11.58 -11.21 -13.07
CA TYR A 362 12.59 -12.17 -13.52
C TYR A 362 12.57 -12.32 -15.03
N THR A 363 13.76 -12.37 -15.65
CA THR A 363 13.91 -12.65 -17.07
C THR A 363 14.72 -13.93 -17.25
N GLU A 364 14.14 -14.92 -17.93
CA GLU A 364 14.82 -16.21 -18.15
C GLU A 364 16.07 -16.07 -19.03
N VAL A 365 16.04 -15.15 -20.00
CA VAL A 365 17.15 -14.92 -20.95
C VAL A 365 18.41 -14.45 -20.22
N GLN A 366 18.27 -13.55 -19.25
CA GLN A 366 19.41 -13.03 -18.48
C GLN A 366 19.60 -13.74 -17.15
N GLN A 367 18.72 -14.70 -16.81
CA GLN A 367 18.64 -15.39 -15.52
C GLN A 367 18.77 -14.44 -14.32
N SER A 368 18.12 -13.28 -14.42
CA SER A 368 18.20 -12.22 -13.43
C SER A 368 16.92 -11.41 -13.38
N TYR A 369 16.70 -10.79 -12.22
CA TYR A 369 15.65 -9.83 -12.04
C TYR A 369 16.08 -8.45 -12.52
N GLN A 370 15.15 -7.77 -13.19
CA GLN A 370 15.27 -6.36 -13.57
C GLN A 370 14.31 -5.52 -12.72
N ALA A 371 14.70 -4.29 -12.43
CA ALA A 371 13.86 -3.31 -11.76
C ALA A 371 13.51 -2.17 -12.72
N ASN A 372 12.23 -2.09 -13.13
CA ASN A 372 11.72 -1.07 -14.04
C ASN A 372 10.89 -0.04 -13.28
N ASP A 373 11.16 1.26 -13.46
CA ASP A 373 10.38 2.32 -12.84
C ASP A 373 9.02 2.47 -13.54
N LEU A 374 7.95 2.09 -12.85
CA LEU A 374 6.57 2.22 -13.34
C LEU A 374 6.07 3.66 -13.32
N ALA A 375 6.72 4.54 -12.56
CA ALA A 375 6.32 5.93 -12.43
C ALA A 375 7.09 6.87 -13.38
N LEU A 376 7.95 6.37 -14.27
CA LEU A 376 8.87 7.17 -15.08
C LEU A 376 8.22 8.36 -15.79
N VAL A 377 7.02 8.18 -16.35
CA VAL A 377 6.29 9.25 -17.06
C VAL A 377 5.32 10.05 -16.18
N SER A 378 5.17 9.65 -14.92
CA SER A 378 4.19 10.18 -13.95
C SER A 378 4.84 10.43 -12.57
N GLN A 379 6.15 10.70 -12.53
CA GLN A 379 6.95 10.80 -11.29
C GLN A 379 6.42 11.86 -10.31
N HIS A 380 5.70 12.86 -10.80
CA HIS A 380 5.09 13.89 -9.96
C HIS A 380 4.01 13.35 -9.02
N LEU A 381 3.39 12.20 -9.35
CA LEU A 381 2.36 11.54 -8.55
C LEU A 381 2.91 10.65 -7.44
N VAL A 382 4.17 10.23 -7.55
CA VAL A 382 4.81 9.32 -6.58
C VAL A 382 5.77 10.10 -5.71
N ARG A 383 5.34 10.38 -4.48
CA ARG A 383 6.12 11.13 -3.49
C ARG A 383 5.96 10.51 -2.11
N ASP A 384 7.03 9.89 -1.66
CA ASP A 384 7.14 9.20 -0.37
C ASP A 384 5.97 8.24 -0.15
N PRO A 385 5.87 7.14 -0.93
CA PRO A 385 4.83 6.14 -0.74
C PRO A 385 4.79 5.63 0.71
N VAL A 386 3.59 5.60 1.27
CA VAL A 386 3.37 5.16 2.65
C VAL A 386 2.58 3.85 2.72
N ALA A 387 1.67 3.58 1.78
CA ALA A 387 0.99 2.29 1.73
C ALA A 387 0.73 1.91 0.27
N MET A 388 0.71 0.60 -0.02
CA MET A 388 0.31 0.08 -1.31
C MET A 388 -0.58 -1.15 -1.16
N THR A 389 -1.52 -1.32 -2.09
CA THR A 389 -2.33 -2.52 -2.21
C THR A 389 -2.78 -2.70 -3.65
N TYR A 390 -3.06 -3.94 -4.06
CA TYR A 390 -3.42 -4.28 -5.43
C TYR A 390 -4.82 -4.89 -5.46
N ASP A 391 -5.76 -4.19 -6.10
CA ASP A 391 -7.08 -4.73 -6.45
C ASP A 391 -6.92 -5.58 -7.71
N GLN A 392 -6.81 -6.89 -7.51
CA GLN A 392 -6.63 -7.84 -8.60
C GLN A 392 -7.86 -7.90 -9.53
N ARG A 393 -9.06 -7.66 -9.00
CA ARG A 393 -10.30 -7.72 -9.77
C ARG A 393 -10.36 -6.61 -10.81
N ARG A 394 -9.89 -5.40 -10.47
CA ARG A 394 -9.83 -4.26 -11.41
C ARG A 394 -8.47 -4.03 -12.03
N ARG A 395 -7.43 -4.74 -11.58
CA ARG A 395 -6.03 -4.55 -11.98
C ARG A 395 -5.52 -3.14 -11.64
N LEU A 396 -5.85 -2.68 -10.44
CA LEU A 396 -5.50 -1.35 -9.95
C LEU A 396 -4.54 -1.47 -8.78
N LEU A 397 -3.33 -0.93 -8.94
CA LEU A 397 -2.40 -0.71 -7.84
C LEU A 397 -2.68 0.65 -7.22
N HIS A 398 -3.09 0.66 -5.96
CA HIS A 398 -3.35 1.86 -5.17
C HIS A 398 -2.15 2.17 -4.29
N VAL A 399 -1.64 3.41 -4.35
CA VAL A 399 -0.48 3.86 -3.59
C VAL A 399 -0.82 5.16 -2.85
N ALA A 400 -0.90 5.08 -1.52
CA ALA A 400 -1.07 6.25 -0.66
C ALA A 400 0.29 6.92 -0.44
N MET A 401 0.33 8.24 -0.49
CA MET A 401 1.52 9.07 -0.34
C MET A 401 1.56 9.75 1.04
N ALA A 402 2.75 10.20 1.47
CA ALA A 402 2.90 10.87 2.76
C ALA A 402 2.09 12.18 2.87
N ASP A 403 1.87 12.86 1.74
CA ASP A 403 1.04 14.06 1.65
C ASP A 403 -0.47 13.80 1.79
N GLY A 404 -0.87 12.54 1.89
CA GLY A 404 -2.25 12.12 2.04
C GLY A 404 -2.99 11.87 0.73
N THR A 405 -2.35 12.09 -0.41
CA THR A 405 -2.95 11.82 -1.72
C THR A 405 -2.80 10.36 -2.12
N LEU A 406 -3.68 9.90 -3.00
CA LEU A 406 -3.69 8.53 -3.51
C LEU A 406 -3.40 8.54 -5.00
N ALA A 407 -2.35 7.84 -5.41
CA ALA A 407 -2.11 7.54 -6.81
C ALA A 407 -2.68 6.15 -7.11
N THR A 408 -3.28 5.97 -8.28
CA THR A 408 -3.80 4.67 -8.73
C THR A 408 -3.25 4.37 -10.11
N LEU A 409 -2.60 3.22 -10.21
CA LEU A 409 -2.01 2.72 -11.45
C LEU A 409 -2.90 1.61 -12.00
N THR A 410 -3.42 1.81 -13.21
CA THR A 410 -3.93 0.70 -14.03
C THR A 410 -2.73 -0.04 -14.58
N LEU A 411 -2.53 -1.28 -14.13
CA LEU A 411 -1.40 -2.12 -14.52
C LEU A 411 -1.91 -3.37 -15.22
N TYR A 412 -1.65 -3.48 -16.52
CA TYR A 412 -1.91 -4.70 -17.27
C TYR A 412 -0.68 -5.06 -18.10
N ARG A 413 0.16 -5.94 -17.52
CA ARG A 413 1.50 -6.24 -18.04
C ARG A 413 1.45 -6.87 -19.42
N ALA A 414 0.52 -7.80 -19.65
CA ALA A 414 0.36 -8.50 -20.92
C ALA A 414 0.10 -7.55 -22.11
N GLU A 415 -0.59 -6.44 -21.86
CA GLU A 415 -0.93 -5.43 -22.88
C GLU A 415 -0.04 -4.17 -22.80
N GLN A 416 1.01 -4.19 -21.97
CA GLN A 416 1.92 -3.07 -21.73
C GLN A 416 1.19 -1.77 -21.31
N VAL A 417 0.14 -1.91 -20.48
CA VAL A 417 -0.59 -0.75 -19.93
C VAL A 417 -0.01 -0.40 -18.57
N THR A 418 0.47 0.83 -18.45
CA THR A 418 0.96 1.44 -17.21
C THR A 418 0.45 2.87 -17.17
N ALA A 419 -0.68 3.07 -16.49
CA ALA A 419 -1.43 4.31 -16.58
C ALA A 419 -1.78 4.86 -15.18
N TRP A 420 -1.08 5.91 -14.75
CA TRP A 420 -1.33 6.55 -13.46
C TRP A 420 -2.46 7.57 -13.51
N THR A 421 -3.20 7.63 -12.42
CA THR A 421 -4.25 8.62 -12.12
C THR A 421 -4.12 9.05 -10.66
N ARG A 422 -4.63 10.25 -10.32
CA ARG A 422 -4.66 10.70 -8.92
C ARG A 422 -6.08 10.69 -8.40
N GLN A 423 -6.24 10.18 -7.19
CA GLN A 423 -7.47 10.19 -6.44
C GLN A 423 -7.33 11.17 -5.28
N GLU A 424 -8.29 12.07 -5.17
CA GLU A 424 -8.35 13.15 -4.20
C GLU A 424 -9.68 13.05 -3.44
N THR A 425 -9.61 13.23 -2.13
CA THR A 425 -10.76 13.28 -1.22
C THR A 425 -10.54 14.42 -0.22
N ALA A 426 -11.59 14.87 0.46
CA ALA A 426 -11.50 15.87 1.52
C ALA A 426 -10.91 15.26 2.82
N GLY A 427 -9.61 14.94 2.80
CA GLY A 427 -8.88 14.27 3.88
C GLY A 427 -7.56 13.71 3.37
N ALA A 428 -6.81 13.04 4.24
CA ALA A 428 -5.55 12.40 3.89
C ALA A 428 -5.64 10.88 4.04
N ILE A 429 -5.33 10.13 3.00
CA ILE A 429 -5.30 8.66 3.02
C ILE A 429 -3.97 8.20 3.63
N ARG A 430 -4.03 7.39 4.70
CA ARG A 430 -2.86 7.03 5.55
C ARG A 430 -2.46 5.56 5.50
N SER A 431 -3.43 4.68 5.25
CA SER A 431 -3.23 3.22 5.16
C SER A 431 -4.20 2.63 4.15
N LEU A 432 -3.81 1.52 3.54
CA LEU A 432 -4.60 0.77 2.56
C LEU A 432 -4.53 -0.73 2.86
N ALA A 433 -5.58 -1.46 2.48
CA ALA A 433 -5.58 -2.91 2.34
C ALA A 433 -6.63 -3.30 1.30
N ASP A 434 -6.45 -4.43 0.64
CA ASP A 434 -7.46 -5.02 -0.26
C ASP A 434 -7.88 -6.35 0.34
N ILE A 435 -9.20 -6.60 0.37
CA ILE A 435 -9.79 -7.88 0.76
C ILE A 435 -10.83 -8.21 -0.29
N GLU A 436 -10.61 -9.30 -1.03
CA GLU A 436 -11.54 -9.77 -2.08
C GLU A 436 -11.89 -8.69 -3.13
N GLY A 437 -10.94 -7.83 -3.51
CA GLY A 437 -11.16 -6.74 -4.45
C GLY A 437 -11.92 -5.54 -3.87
N MET A 438 -12.10 -5.50 -2.55
CA MET A 438 -12.58 -4.32 -1.82
C MET A 438 -11.39 -3.58 -1.21
N VAL A 439 -11.13 -2.40 -1.73
CA VAL A 439 -10.05 -1.53 -1.25
C VAL A 439 -10.51 -0.72 -0.05
N TRP A 440 -9.89 -0.99 1.09
CA TRP A 440 -10.06 -0.30 2.36
C TRP A 440 -9.01 0.79 2.54
N ALA A 441 -9.40 1.86 3.22
CA ALA A 441 -8.56 3.00 3.50
C ALA A 441 -8.78 3.51 4.93
N VAL A 442 -7.68 3.92 5.57
CA VAL A 442 -7.76 4.82 6.74
C VAL A 442 -7.61 6.24 6.23
N VAL A 443 -8.64 7.06 6.41
CA VAL A 443 -8.68 8.45 5.98
C VAL A 443 -8.71 9.36 7.20
N GLU A 444 -7.70 10.22 7.31
CA GLU A 444 -7.66 11.28 8.30
C GLU A 444 -8.52 12.46 7.84
N ARG A 445 -9.54 12.81 8.63
CA ARG A 445 -10.43 13.95 8.39
C ARG A 445 -10.56 14.79 9.65
N ALA A 446 -10.09 16.03 9.59
CA ALA A 446 -10.10 16.98 10.72
C ALA A 446 -9.52 16.36 12.02
N GLY A 447 -8.38 15.66 11.90
CA GLY A 447 -7.70 15.01 13.03
C GLY A 447 -8.33 13.69 13.51
N THR A 448 -9.45 13.24 12.94
CA THR A 448 -10.05 11.93 13.27
C THR A 448 -9.71 10.91 12.18
N MET A 449 -9.35 9.70 12.59
CA MET A 449 -9.14 8.58 11.66
C MET A 449 -10.46 7.88 11.36
N ARG A 450 -10.77 7.74 10.07
CA ARG A 450 -11.97 7.09 9.57
C ARG A 450 -11.58 5.85 8.81
N LEU A 451 -12.15 4.71 9.16
CA LEU A 451 -12.13 3.52 8.33
C LEU A 451 -13.17 3.69 7.23
N GLU A 452 -12.73 3.60 5.99
CA GLU A 452 -13.57 3.75 4.80
C GLU A 452 -13.21 2.66 3.77
N ARG A 453 -14.10 2.37 2.82
CA ARG A 453 -13.80 1.50 1.68
C ARG A 453 -14.39 2.05 0.39
N PHE A 454 -13.76 1.78 -0.74
CA PHE A 454 -14.36 2.08 -2.04
C PHE A 454 -15.62 1.24 -2.25
N ASP A 455 -16.68 1.85 -2.75
CA ASP A 455 -17.98 1.19 -2.97
C ASP A 455 -18.57 1.64 -4.31
N GLU A 456 -18.81 0.69 -5.21
CA GLU A 456 -19.35 0.93 -6.56
C GLU A 456 -20.75 1.55 -6.55
N ALA A 457 -21.52 1.31 -5.49
CA ALA A 457 -22.85 1.89 -5.36
C ALA A 457 -22.80 3.38 -4.95
N LEU A 458 -21.63 3.90 -4.58
CA LEU A 458 -21.49 5.24 -4.04
C LEU A 458 -20.85 6.20 -5.05
N ALA A 459 -21.41 7.41 -5.16
CA ALA A 459 -20.81 8.51 -5.91
C ALA A 459 -20.19 9.62 -5.04
N LEU A 460 -20.28 9.52 -3.71
CA LEU A 460 -19.79 10.48 -2.71
C LEU A 460 -18.81 9.81 -1.75
N ASP A 461 -17.94 10.59 -1.12
CA ASP A 461 -16.95 10.10 -0.13
C ASP A 461 -17.45 10.20 1.31
N ALA A 462 -16.88 9.40 2.22
CA ALA A 462 -17.34 9.26 3.60
C ALA A 462 -18.87 9.08 3.69
N ALA A 463 -19.46 8.43 2.69
CA ALA A 463 -20.89 8.43 2.48
C ALA A 463 -21.56 7.29 3.23
N LEU A 464 -22.83 7.53 3.59
CA LEU A 464 -23.76 6.51 4.05
C LEU A 464 -25.00 6.50 3.14
N THR A 465 -25.66 5.35 3.11
CA THR A 465 -26.89 5.12 2.37
C THR A 465 -28.04 4.86 3.34
N GLY A 466 -29.24 5.30 2.98
CA GLY A 466 -30.45 5.03 3.76
C GLY A 466 -31.63 4.71 2.85
N SER A 467 -32.53 3.87 3.34
CA SER A 467 -33.81 3.57 2.70
C SER A 467 -34.96 3.60 3.70
N ALA A 468 -36.15 3.98 3.24
CA ALA A 468 -37.37 4.03 4.03
C ALA A 468 -38.58 3.57 3.21
N ALA A 469 -39.57 2.96 3.88
CA ALA A 469 -40.78 2.46 3.22
C ALA A 469 -41.66 3.59 2.66
N ALA A 470 -41.70 4.74 3.34
CA ALA A 470 -42.37 5.96 2.89
C ALA A 470 -41.34 7.08 2.70
N PRO A 471 -41.57 8.05 1.79
CA PRO A 471 -40.68 9.19 1.63
C PRO A 471 -40.52 9.96 2.96
N GLN A 472 -39.28 10.25 3.34
CA GLN A 472 -38.95 11.03 4.54
C GLN A 472 -38.04 12.21 4.19
N ASP A 473 -38.24 13.32 4.90
CA ASP A 473 -37.44 14.53 4.77
C ASP A 473 -36.17 14.46 5.63
N ARG A 474 -36.26 13.88 6.83
CA ARG A 474 -35.15 13.83 7.78
C ARG A 474 -34.43 12.49 7.77
N TRP A 475 -33.12 12.55 7.55
CA TRP A 475 -32.23 11.39 7.55
C TRP A 475 -31.12 11.55 8.60
N THR A 476 -31.04 10.63 9.56
CA THR A 476 -30.09 10.64 10.68
C THR A 476 -28.92 9.67 10.48
N GLY A 477 -27.97 9.63 11.42
CA GLY A 477 -26.83 8.69 11.41
C GLY A 477 -25.55 9.25 10.79
N LEU A 478 -25.53 10.56 10.50
CA LEU A 478 -24.43 11.27 9.84
C LEU A 478 -23.53 11.99 10.84
N GLY A 479 -23.40 11.46 12.06
CA GLY A 479 -22.63 12.09 13.14
C GLY A 479 -21.16 12.35 12.76
N HIS A 480 -20.56 11.50 11.92
CA HIS A 480 -19.20 11.66 11.41
C HIS A 480 -19.01 12.85 10.46
N LEU A 481 -20.10 13.40 9.93
CA LEU A 481 -20.13 14.56 9.04
C LEU A 481 -20.79 15.79 9.68
N ASN A 482 -21.06 15.78 10.99
CA ASN A 482 -21.74 16.90 11.65
C ASN A 482 -21.00 18.23 11.43
N GLY A 483 -21.75 19.28 11.04
CA GLY A 483 -21.21 20.59 10.68
C GLY A 483 -20.57 20.69 9.29
N ARG A 484 -20.61 19.63 8.47
CA ARG A 484 -20.05 19.62 7.11
C ARG A 484 -21.13 19.82 6.05
N GLY A 485 -20.78 20.54 4.99
CA GLY A 485 -21.54 20.56 3.75
C GLY A 485 -21.37 19.23 3.01
N VAL A 486 -22.48 18.63 2.58
CA VAL A 486 -22.55 17.31 1.95
C VAL A 486 -23.33 17.38 0.65
N GLY A 487 -22.96 16.51 -0.30
CA GLY A 487 -23.78 16.18 -1.44
C GLY A 487 -24.87 15.19 -1.03
N VAL A 488 -26.00 15.23 -1.73
CA VAL A 488 -27.11 14.31 -1.53
C VAL A 488 -27.52 13.76 -2.89
N VAL A 489 -27.64 12.44 -3.00
CA VAL A 489 -28.37 11.77 -4.07
C VAL A 489 -29.62 11.20 -3.45
N ALA A 490 -30.80 11.60 -3.93
CA ALA A 490 -32.09 11.17 -3.40
C ALA A 490 -32.92 10.56 -4.53
N ASP A 491 -33.41 9.33 -4.33
CA ASP A 491 -34.14 8.54 -5.32
C ASP A 491 -33.43 8.49 -6.70
N GLY A 492 -32.10 8.36 -6.68
CA GLY A 492 -31.24 8.29 -7.88
C GLY A 492 -30.95 9.63 -8.58
N ALA A 493 -31.46 10.75 -8.06
CA ALA A 493 -31.19 12.09 -8.59
C ALA A 493 -30.31 12.92 -7.63
N PRO A 494 -29.29 13.64 -8.13
CA PRO A 494 -28.52 14.56 -7.31
C PRO A 494 -29.41 15.73 -6.85
N ARG A 495 -29.28 16.12 -5.59
CA ARG A 495 -29.92 17.30 -4.99
C ARG A 495 -28.88 18.39 -4.72
N GLY A 496 -29.34 19.59 -4.38
CA GLY A 496 -28.47 20.64 -3.88
C GLY A 496 -27.72 20.21 -2.62
N GLY A 497 -26.58 20.86 -2.33
CA GLY A 497 -25.82 20.56 -1.11
C GLY A 497 -26.64 20.82 0.15
N ALA A 498 -26.44 19.98 1.17
CA ALA A 498 -27.07 20.10 2.48
C ALA A 498 -26.01 20.29 3.58
N LEU A 499 -26.39 20.91 4.70
CA LEU A 499 -25.55 20.94 5.90
C LEU A 499 -26.00 19.83 6.84
N VAL A 500 -25.05 19.04 7.36
CA VAL A 500 -25.36 18.10 8.43
C VAL A 500 -25.45 18.84 9.75
N ALA A 501 -26.62 18.82 10.38
CA ALA A 501 -26.88 19.39 11.69
C ALA A 501 -27.44 18.33 12.64
N ASP A 502 -26.88 18.24 13.84
CA ASP A 502 -27.19 17.22 14.85
C ASP A 502 -27.15 15.79 14.28
N GLY A 503 -26.17 15.52 13.41
CA GLY A 503 -25.99 14.22 12.77
C GLY A 503 -27.08 13.85 11.75
N ALA A 504 -27.80 14.84 11.21
CA ALA A 504 -28.88 14.62 10.26
C ALA A 504 -28.87 15.63 9.10
N VAL A 505 -29.53 15.27 8.00
CA VAL A 505 -29.91 16.18 6.91
C VAL A 505 -31.42 16.20 6.75
N THR A 506 -31.95 17.34 6.32
CA THR A 506 -33.37 17.51 5.95
C THR A 506 -33.47 17.80 4.46
N LEU A 507 -34.35 17.10 3.77
CA LEU A 507 -34.56 17.15 2.34
C LEU A 507 -35.95 17.70 2.00
N ASP A 508 -36.00 18.56 1.01
CA ASP A 508 -37.24 19.03 0.39
C ASP A 508 -37.09 18.93 -1.14
N PRO A 509 -37.90 18.09 -1.83
CA PRO A 509 -38.93 17.20 -1.29
C PRO A 509 -38.37 15.96 -0.54
N PRO A 510 -39.20 15.29 0.29
CA PRO A 510 -38.88 14.00 0.92
C PRO A 510 -38.50 12.91 -0.09
N ALA A 511 -37.66 11.95 0.33
CA ALA A 511 -37.15 10.87 -0.51
C ALA A 511 -37.28 9.49 0.15
N ARG A 512 -37.28 8.40 -0.63
CA ARG A 512 -37.31 7.01 -0.11
C ARG A 512 -35.93 6.42 0.05
N GLU A 513 -35.02 6.79 -0.85
CA GLU A 513 -33.63 6.34 -0.83
C GLU A 513 -32.71 7.55 -0.87
N VAL A 514 -31.66 7.51 -0.06
CA VAL A 514 -30.64 8.56 -0.06
C VAL A 514 -29.23 7.98 0.00
N GLN A 515 -28.33 8.71 -0.65
CA GLN A 515 -26.91 8.68 -0.39
C GLN A 515 -26.48 10.07 0.06
N VAL A 516 -25.80 10.17 1.20
CA VAL A 516 -25.31 11.44 1.74
C VAL A 516 -23.82 11.30 2.04
N GLY A 517 -23.01 12.23 1.55
CA GLY A 517 -21.55 12.21 1.74
C GLY A 517 -20.85 13.45 1.20
N LEU A 518 -19.53 13.46 1.30
CA LEU A 518 -18.70 14.55 0.80
C LEU A 518 -18.60 14.49 -0.73
N PRO A 519 -18.87 15.61 -1.44
CA PRO A 519 -18.72 15.65 -2.88
C PRO A 519 -17.24 15.63 -3.27
N PHE A 520 -16.95 15.06 -4.44
CA PHE A 520 -15.64 15.15 -5.08
C PHE A 520 -15.81 15.38 -6.58
N ALA A 521 -14.92 16.21 -7.13
CA ALA A 521 -14.87 16.50 -8.56
C ALA A 521 -13.97 15.50 -9.28
N HIS A 522 -14.30 15.17 -10.52
CA HIS A 522 -13.40 14.48 -11.43
C HIS A 522 -12.93 15.42 -12.54
N GLU A 523 -11.68 15.26 -12.98
CA GLU A 523 -11.06 16.11 -14.00
C GLU A 523 -10.36 15.24 -15.06
N ILE A 524 -10.65 15.51 -16.33
CA ILE A 524 -9.93 14.94 -17.48
C ILE A 524 -9.47 16.11 -18.34
N GLU A 525 -8.15 16.30 -18.41
CA GLU A 525 -7.52 17.35 -19.21
C GLU A 525 -6.52 16.72 -20.19
N PRO A 526 -6.70 16.91 -21.51
CA PRO A 526 -5.76 16.41 -22.50
C PRO A 526 -4.43 17.18 -22.42
N LEU A 527 -3.40 16.59 -23.01
CA LEU A 527 -2.16 17.32 -23.28
C LEU A 527 -2.39 18.45 -24.29
N PRO A 528 -1.54 19.48 -24.29
CA PRO A 528 -1.53 20.50 -25.33
C PRO A 528 -1.46 19.86 -26.73
N PRO A 529 -2.17 20.43 -27.73
CA PRO A 529 -2.10 19.94 -29.10
C PRO A 529 -0.68 20.13 -29.65
N ASP A 530 -0.18 19.12 -30.37
CA ASP A 530 1.07 19.26 -31.11
C ASP A 530 0.86 20.18 -32.33
N LEU A 531 1.63 21.26 -32.38
CA LEU A 531 1.59 22.26 -33.46
C LEU A 531 2.81 22.15 -34.39
N THR A 532 3.62 21.10 -34.26
CA THR A 532 4.73 20.85 -35.18
C THR A 532 4.22 20.47 -36.56
N SER A 533 4.82 21.08 -37.59
CA SER A 533 4.54 20.81 -39.00
C SER A 533 5.83 20.51 -39.74
N ALA A 534 5.74 19.99 -40.97
CA ALA A 534 6.90 19.74 -41.84
C ALA A 534 7.77 21.00 -42.13
N LEU A 535 7.26 22.21 -41.83
CA LEU A 535 7.93 23.50 -41.99
C LEU A 535 8.46 24.08 -40.65
N GLY A 536 8.45 23.30 -39.56
CA GLY A 536 8.89 23.71 -38.22
C GLY A 536 7.74 24.02 -37.25
N VAL A 537 8.10 24.49 -36.05
CA VAL A 537 7.16 24.93 -34.99
C VAL A 537 6.55 26.26 -35.40
N ARG A 538 5.22 26.32 -35.59
CA ARG A 538 4.50 27.59 -35.77
C ARG A 538 3.76 27.97 -34.49
N ALA A 539 4.13 29.12 -33.91
CA ALA A 539 3.31 29.81 -32.92
C ALA A 539 2.17 30.56 -33.64
N ALA A 540 1.20 29.81 -34.17
CA ALA A 540 0.02 30.37 -34.83
C ALA A 540 -1.19 30.27 -33.90
N PRO A 541 -2.09 31.27 -33.88
CA PRO A 541 -3.35 31.18 -33.16
C PRO A 541 -4.12 29.91 -33.54
N LEU A 542 -4.52 29.14 -32.54
CA LEU A 542 -5.27 27.90 -32.70
C LEU A 542 -6.72 28.17 -32.35
N ARG A 543 -7.65 27.63 -33.14
CA ARG A 543 -9.08 27.68 -32.83
C ARG A 543 -9.64 26.27 -32.70
N LEU A 544 -10.24 25.95 -31.57
CA LEU A 544 -11.15 24.82 -31.45
C LEU A 544 -12.44 25.14 -32.21
N VAL A 545 -12.81 24.31 -33.19
CA VAL A 545 -14.07 24.44 -33.93
C VAL A 545 -15.15 23.64 -33.23
N SER A 546 -14.86 22.37 -32.94
CA SER A 546 -15.74 21.50 -32.17
C SER A 546 -14.99 20.36 -31.53
N VAL A 547 -15.57 19.82 -30.47
CA VAL A 547 -15.14 18.59 -29.82
C VAL A 547 -16.31 17.62 -29.75
N THR A 548 -16.06 16.33 -29.98
CA THR A 548 -17.05 15.26 -29.86
C THR A 548 -16.58 14.26 -28.81
N PHE A 549 -17.36 14.08 -27.76
CA PHE A 549 -17.12 13.09 -26.70
C PHE A 549 -17.96 11.85 -26.98
N ARG A 550 -17.32 10.67 -27.02
CA ARG A 550 -18.01 9.38 -27.06
C ARG A 550 -18.17 8.85 -25.65
N LEU A 551 -19.41 8.74 -25.21
CA LEU A 551 -19.77 8.43 -23.82
C LEU A 551 -20.48 7.09 -23.73
N LEU A 552 -20.29 6.42 -22.60
CA LEU A 552 -20.98 5.19 -22.23
C LEU A 552 -21.68 5.38 -20.89
N GLU A 553 -22.97 5.06 -20.82
CA GLU A 553 -23.79 5.06 -19.59
C GLU A 553 -23.61 6.30 -18.69
N THR A 554 -23.37 7.46 -19.30
CA THR A 554 -23.03 8.69 -18.59
C THR A 554 -24.29 9.45 -18.24
N ARG A 555 -24.43 9.88 -16.98
CA ARG A 555 -25.64 10.56 -16.49
C ARG A 555 -25.45 12.06 -16.26
N ALA A 556 -24.22 12.50 -16.04
CA ALA A 556 -23.85 13.91 -15.96
C ALA A 556 -22.49 14.13 -16.62
N LEU A 557 -22.31 15.32 -17.21
CA LEU A 557 -21.06 15.77 -17.78
C LEU A 557 -21.03 17.30 -17.78
N ALA A 558 -19.94 17.89 -17.27
CA ALA A 558 -19.63 19.29 -17.47
C ALA A 558 -18.29 19.45 -18.19
N VAL A 559 -18.29 20.32 -19.21
CA VAL A 559 -17.14 20.52 -20.11
C VAL A 559 -16.78 22.00 -20.16
N ASP A 560 -15.49 22.29 -20.00
CA ASP A 560 -14.88 23.58 -20.22
C ASP A 560 -14.22 23.62 -21.60
N LEU A 561 -14.61 24.59 -22.43
CA LEU A 561 -14.03 24.86 -23.74
C LEU A 561 -13.32 26.24 -23.77
N GLY A 562 -12.78 26.67 -22.63
CA GLY A 562 -12.09 27.95 -22.45
C GLY A 562 -12.96 29.05 -21.81
N ARG A 563 -14.09 28.70 -21.21
CA ARG A 563 -15.06 29.65 -20.57
C ARG A 563 -15.51 29.20 -19.19
N GLY A 564 -14.79 28.24 -18.60
CA GLY A 564 -15.21 27.56 -17.40
C GLY A 564 -16.11 26.35 -17.72
N PRO A 565 -16.23 25.39 -16.77
CA PRO A 565 -17.06 24.21 -16.95
C PRO A 565 -18.54 24.58 -17.17
N GLN A 566 -19.16 24.01 -18.20
CA GLN A 566 -20.58 24.17 -18.51
C GLN A 566 -21.26 22.81 -18.55
N PRO A 567 -22.44 22.65 -17.92
CA PRO A 567 -23.16 21.38 -17.94
C PRO A 567 -23.64 21.04 -19.35
N VAL A 568 -23.44 19.79 -19.75
CA VAL A 568 -23.88 19.24 -21.04
C VAL A 568 -25.24 18.60 -20.87
N THR A 569 -26.23 19.09 -21.62
CA THR A 569 -27.58 18.55 -21.56
C THR A 569 -27.73 17.37 -22.51
N PHE A 570 -27.99 16.17 -21.97
CA PHE A 570 -28.32 14.98 -22.76
C PHE A 570 -29.79 14.92 -23.19
N ARG A 571 -30.65 15.71 -22.55
CA ARG A 571 -32.11 15.66 -22.70
C ARG A 571 -32.57 16.42 -23.96
N ARG A 572 -33.51 15.84 -24.71
CA ARG A 572 -34.46 16.60 -25.54
C ARG A 572 -35.67 16.93 -24.66
N LEU A 573 -36.06 18.20 -24.57
CA LEU A 573 -37.14 18.65 -23.70
C LEU A 573 -38.46 17.92 -24.04
N GLY A 574 -39.03 17.24 -23.04
CA GLY A 574 -40.35 16.61 -23.05
C GLY A 574 -40.94 16.65 -21.63
N THR A 575 -42.27 16.75 -21.51
CA THR A 575 -42.99 17.23 -20.32
C THR A 575 -43.05 16.28 -19.11
N ALA A 576 -42.58 15.04 -19.20
CA ALA A 576 -42.79 14.01 -18.16
C ALA A 576 -41.58 13.68 -17.26
N LEU A 577 -40.56 14.56 -17.17
CA LEU A 577 -39.21 14.21 -16.67
C LEU A 577 -38.66 15.07 -15.52
N LEU A 578 -39.50 15.85 -14.83
CA LEU A 578 -39.03 16.82 -13.82
C LEU A 578 -38.61 16.18 -12.47
N ASP A 579 -39.16 15.00 -12.12
CA ASP A 579 -38.93 14.36 -10.81
C ASP A 579 -38.19 13.00 -10.87
N ALA A 580 -37.69 12.61 -12.04
CA ALA A 580 -37.02 11.32 -12.25
C ALA A 580 -35.49 11.44 -12.29
N ALA A 581 -34.79 10.39 -11.83
CA ALA A 581 -33.35 10.24 -11.97
C ALA A 581 -32.92 10.45 -13.44
N PRO A 582 -31.82 11.18 -13.71
CA PRO A 582 -31.35 11.38 -15.07
C PRO A 582 -31.08 10.03 -15.78
N PRO A 583 -31.66 9.79 -16.97
CA PRO A 583 -31.37 8.57 -17.71
C PRO A 583 -29.91 8.55 -18.17
N ALA A 584 -29.34 7.36 -18.25
CA ALA A 584 -27.98 7.18 -18.77
C ALA A 584 -27.94 7.46 -20.29
N PHE A 585 -26.91 8.16 -20.73
CA PHE A 585 -26.65 8.48 -22.13
C PHE A 585 -25.46 7.67 -22.66
N THR A 586 -25.65 7.03 -23.82
CA THR A 586 -24.61 6.35 -24.59
C THR A 586 -24.64 6.88 -26.03
N GLY A 587 -23.49 7.36 -26.51
CA GLY A 587 -23.38 7.93 -27.84
C GLY A 587 -22.39 9.10 -27.92
N ASP A 588 -22.48 9.84 -29.02
CA ASP A 588 -21.58 10.95 -29.31
C ASP A 588 -22.25 12.30 -28.98
N VAL A 589 -21.59 13.11 -28.14
CA VAL A 589 -21.98 14.50 -27.88
C VAL A 589 -21.00 15.46 -28.53
N ARG A 590 -21.48 16.25 -29.49
CA ARG A 590 -20.68 17.27 -30.18
C ARG A 590 -20.96 18.66 -29.62
N LEU A 591 -19.92 19.32 -29.14
CA LEU A 591 -19.94 20.70 -28.68
C LEU A 591 -19.15 21.60 -29.63
N ARG A 592 -19.63 22.81 -29.90
CA ARG A 592 -18.92 23.81 -30.70
C ARG A 592 -18.22 24.81 -29.77
N ALA A 593 -16.99 25.15 -30.11
CA ALA A 593 -16.24 26.19 -29.41
C ALA A 593 -16.13 27.45 -30.26
N ILE A 594 -15.92 28.58 -29.59
CA ILE A 594 -15.77 29.89 -30.23
C ILE A 594 -14.59 30.64 -29.60
N GLY A 595 -13.88 31.40 -30.45
CA GLY A 595 -12.69 32.14 -30.05
C GLY A 595 -11.41 31.55 -30.63
N TRP A 596 -10.36 32.36 -30.61
CA TRP A 596 -8.99 31.97 -30.93
C TRP A 596 -8.18 31.91 -29.64
N GLN A 597 -7.38 30.87 -29.50
CA GLN A 597 -6.48 30.66 -28.39
C GLN A 597 -5.06 30.97 -28.84
N ARG A 598 -4.39 31.87 -28.11
CA ARG A 598 -2.99 32.24 -28.36
C ARG A 598 -2.02 31.42 -27.51
N ASP A 599 -2.46 31.01 -26.33
CA ASP A 599 -1.67 30.13 -25.47
C ASP A 599 -1.82 28.68 -25.93
N ALA A 600 -0.79 28.16 -26.58
CA ALA A 600 -0.77 26.78 -27.06
C ALA A 600 -0.69 25.75 -25.91
N LEU A 601 -0.28 26.15 -24.70
CA LEU A 601 -0.17 25.26 -23.54
C LEU A 601 -1.50 25.09 -22.79
N ALA A 602 -2.47 25.98 -22.99
CA ALA A 602 -3.78 25.80 -22.42
C ALA A 602 -4.53 24.64 -23.14
N PRO A 603 -5.20 23.75 -22.39
CA PRO A 603 -5.91 22.63 -22.98
C PRO A 603 -7.07 23.13 -23.84
N LEU A 604 -7.33 22.46 -24.96
CA LEU A 604 -8.45 22.82 -25.84
C LEU A 604 -9.82 22.56 -25.21
N TRP A 605 -9.89 21.56 -24.35
CA TRP A 605 -11.09 21.18 -23.62
C TRP A 605 -10.69 20.55 -22.30
N ARG A 606 -11.58 20.60 -21.31
CA ARG A 606 -11.44 19.89 -20.05
C ARG A 606 -12.80 19.39 -19.60
N ILE A 607 -12.88 18.14 -19.15
CA ILE A 607 -14.04 17.66 -18.40
C ILE A 607 -13.76 17.95 -16.93
N ALA A 608 -14.68 18.64 -16.25
CA ALA A 608 -14.57 18.96 -14.83
C ALA A 608 -15.97 19.03 -14.23
N ASP A 609 -16.33 18.04 -13.41
CA ASP A 609 -17.70 17.88 -12.89
C ASP A 609 -17.67 17.22 -11.50
N ASP A 610 -18.45 17.74 -10.57
CA ASP A 610 -18.62 17.25 -9.20
C ASP A 610 -20.00 16.63 -8.96
N THR A 611 -20.86 16.60 -9.99
CA THR A 611 -22.15 15.93 -9.93
C THR A 611 -21.94 14.46 -9.55
N PRO A 612 -22.58 13.96 -8.47
CA PRO A 612 -22.36 12.60 -7.97
C PRO A 612 -23.12 11.56 -8.81
N LEU A 613 -22.75 11.46 -10.08
CA LEU A 613 -23.35 10.57 -11.05
C LEU A 613 -22.25 9.88 -11.90
N PRO A 614 -22.54 8.68 -12.44
CA PRO A 614 -21.59 7.97 -13.30
C PRO A 614 -21.24 8.74 -14.57
N MET A 615 -19.97 8.64 -14.96
CA MET A 615 -19.44 9.14 -16.23
C MET A 615 -18.39 8.16 -16.74
N THR A 616 -18.53 7.75 -18.00
CA THR A 616 -17.52 6.96 -18.72
C THR A 616 -17.25 7.58 -20.09
N LEU A 617 -16.01 7.98 -20.30
CA LEU A 617 -15.48 8.53 -21.54
C LEU A 617 -14.71 7.43 -22.30
N LEU A 618 -15.10 7.18 -23.56
CA LEU A 618 -14.43 6.20 -24.41
C LEU A 618 -13.43 6.85 -25.38
N SER A 619 -13.78 7.99 -25.97
CA SER A 619 -12.88 8.71 -26.88
C SER A 619 -13.29 10.17 -27.07
N VAL A 620 -12.35 10.98 -27.57
CA VAL A 620 -12.57 12.40 -27.89
C VAL A 620 -12.07 12.72 -29.29
N THR A 621 -12.93 13.29 -30.11
CA THR A 621 -12.54 13.86 -31.42
C THR A 621 -12.49 15.37 -31.33
N THR A 622 -11.37 15.97 -31.70
CA THR A 622 -11.16 17.42 -31.69
C THR A 622 -10.98 17.92 -33.12
N GLU A 623 -11.74 18.93 -33.51
CA GLU A 623 -11.59 19.63 -34.80
C GLU A 623 -11.03 21.03 -34.55
N THR A 624 -9.86 21.34 -35.11
CA THR A 624 -9.17 22.62 -34.93
C THR A 624 -8.92 23.33 -36.26
N ARG A 625 -8.70 24.64 -36.19
CA ARG A 625 -8.24 25.49 -37.30
C ARG A 625 -7.02 26.27 -36.88
N ILE A 626 -6.08 26.40 -37.81
CA ILE A 626 -4.86 27.18 -37.65
C ILE A 626 -4.84 28.25 -38.75
N THR A 627 -4.59 29.51 -38.36
CA THR A 627 -4.32 30.60 -39.30
C THR A 627 -2.88 30.51 -39.81
N ASP A 628 -2.69 30.79 -41.10
CA ASP A 628 -1.36 30.77 -41.72
C ASP A 628 -0.44 31.88 -41.21
#